data_AF-A0A382ICQ8-F1
#
_entry.id   AF-A0A382ICQ8-F1
#
_cell.length_a   1.000
_cell.length_b   1.000
_cell.length_c   1.000
_cell.angle_alpha   90.00
_cell.angle_beta   90.00
_cell.angle_gamma   90.00
#
_symmetry.space_group_name_H-M   'P 1'
#
loop_
_entity.id
_entity.type
_entity.pdbx_description
1 polymer ?
#
loop_
_entity_poly.entity_id
_entity_poly.type
_entity_poly.pdbx_seq_one_letter_code
_entity_poly.pdbx_strand_id
1 'polypeptide(L)'
;VTTTIAPDQKLARLEQSLEQAMLAERVRLGRRLGKLRESLEAGRPPKRLTADLEHISQQLNRSKRTRRQRDLALESVTIRYPDELPISARVDDIRQAIEQNPVVIIAGDTGSGKTTQIPKICLQASRG
;
A
#
# COMPACT_ATOMS: atom_id res chain seq x y z
N VAL A 1 14.54 1.23 26.72
CA VAL A 1 15.98 1.22 26.36
C VAL A 1 16.10 1.79 24.96
N THR A 2 16.41 3.08 24.82
CA THR A 2 16.58 3.71 23.50
C THR A 2 17.96 3.35 23.01
N THR A 3 18.09 2.24 22.29
CA THR A 3 19.36 1.86 21.67
C THR A 3 19.73 2.93 20.66
N THR A 4 20.76 3.73 20.96
CA THR A 4 21.32 4.72 20.03
C THR A 4 22.02 3.96 18.90
N ILE A 5 21.23 3.55 17.91
CA ILE A 5 21.70 2.95 16.67
C ILE A 5 22.38 4.00 15.81
N ALA A 6 23.47 3.61 15.15
CA ALA A 6 24.20 4.47 14.22
C ALA A 6 23.26 4.99 13.10
N PRO A 7 23.48 6.20 12.57
CA PRO A 7 22.62 6.80 11.55
C PRO A 7 22.41 5.89 10.32
N ASP A 8 23.46 5.20 9.87
CA ASP A 8 23.40 4.28 8.73
C ASP A 8 22.51 3.07 9.02
N GLN A 9 22.63 2.50 10.22
CA GLN A 9 21.76 1.41 10.66
C GLN A 9 20.30 1.87 10.79
N LYS A 10 20.07 3.09 11.27
CA LYS A 10 18.73 3.67 11.37
C LYS A 10 18.13 3.89 9.97
N LEU A 11 18.92 4.40 9.02
CA LEU A 11 18.50 4.59 7.63
C LEU A 11 18.09 3.25 6.99
N ALA A 12 18.94 2.23 7.06
CA ALA A 12 18.64 0.90 6.50
C ALA A 12 17.37 0.29 7.09
N ARG A 13 17.14 0.44 8.40
CA ARG A 13 15.90 -0.01 9.06
C ARG A 13 14.66 0.73 8.56
N LEU A 14 14.78 2.02 8.29
CA LEU A 14 13.67 2.82 7.74
C LEU A 14 13.35 2.40 6.31
N GLU A 15 14.37 2.13 5.49
CA GLU A 15 14.20 1.63 4.11
C GLU A 15 13.47 0.28 4.07
N GLN A 16 13.89 -0.69 4.88
CA GLN A 16 13.21 -1.99 5.02
C GLN A 16 11.75 -1.84 5.46
N SER A 17 11.48 -0.83 6.28
CA SER A 17 10.14 -0.55 6.81
C SER A 17 9.19 0.15 5.84
N LEU A 18 9.67 0.64 4.68
CA LEU A 18 8.85 1.39 3.71
C LEU A 18 7.72 0.55 3.13
N GLU A 19 7.90 -0.78 3.02
CA GLU A 19 6.90 -1.68 2.43
C GLU A 19 5.62 -1.78 3.26
N GLN A 20 5.69 -1.42 4.54
CA GLN A 20 4.56 -1.40 5.47
C GLN A 20 3.84 -0.03 5.50
N ALA A 21 4.33 0.96 4.76
CA ALA A 21 3.70 2.26 4.64
C ALA A 21 2.60 2.25 3.56
N MET A 22 1.80 3.32 3.52
CA MET A 22 0.94 3.62 2.38
C MET A 22 1.79 3.87 1.11
N LEU A 23 1.25 3.56 -0.06
CA LEU A 23 1.99 3.63 -1.34
C LEU A 23 2.57 5.03 -1.62
N ALA A 24 1.79 6.09 -1.38
CA ALA A 24 2.25 7.47 -1.57
C ALA A 24 3.45 7.81 -0.68
N GLU A 25 3.40 7.43 0.60
CA GLU A 25 4.50 7.58 1.55
C GLU A 25 5.70 6.72 1.19
N ARG A 26 5.50 5.48 0.72
CA ARG A 26 6.59 4.61 0.26
C ARG A 26 7.44 5.30 -0.80
N VAL A 27 6.81 5.90 -1.81
CA VAL A 27 7.51 6.62 -2.89
C VAL A 27 8.18 7.89 -2.37
N ARG A 28 7.43 8.73 -1.64
CA ARG A 28 7.94 10.04 -1.16
C ARG A 28 9.10 9.87 -0.17
N LEU A 29 8.93 9.01 0.84
CA LEU A 29 9.94 8.77 1.87
C LEU A 29 11.12 7.97 1.33
N GLY A 30 10.89 7.02 0.42
CA GLY A 30 11.95 6.29 -0.26
C GLY A 30 12.90 7.21 -1.03
N ARG A 31 12.37 8.16 -1.82
CA ARG A 31 13.20 9.17 -2.51
C ARG A 31 14.01 10.02 -1.52
N ARG A 32 13.42 10.39 -0.38
CA ARG A 32 14.10 11.21 0.64
C ARG A 32 15.21 10.41 1.35
N LEU A 33 14.96 9.14 1.68
CA LEU A 33 15.96 8.25 2.27
C LEU A 33 17.11 7.98 1.29
N GLY A 34 16.81 7.78 0.00
CA GLY A 34 17.84 7.61 -1.03
C GLY A 34 18.80 8.79 -1.10
N LYS A 35 18.29 10.03 -1.08
CA LYS A 35 19.14 11.24 -1.03
C LYS A 35 20.01 11.32 0.23
N LEU A 36 19.48 10.89 1.38
CA LEU A 36 20.27 10.84 2.62
C LEU A 36 21.37 9.78 2.53
N ARG A 37 21.08 8.62 1.93
CA ARG A 37 22.06 7.55 1.70
C ARG A 37 23.20 8.00 0.79
N GLU A 38 22.88 8.62 -0.34
CA GLU A 38 23.87 9.20 -1.26
C GLU A 38 24.78 10.21 -0.55
N SER A 39 24.20 11.09 0.28
CA SER A 39 24.95 12.09 1.04
C SER A 39 25.92 11.47 2.06
N LEU A 40 25.54 10.35 2.67
CA LEU A 40 26.36 9.60 3.62
C LEU A 40 27.50 8.86 2.93
N GLU A 41 27.21 8.17 1.82
CA GLU A 41 28.20 7.48 1.00
C GLU A 41 29.24 8.45 0.42
N ALA A 42 28.83 9.68 0.08
CA ALA A 42 29.72 10.75 -0.35
C ALA A 42 30.56 11.39 0.78
N GLY A 43 30.42 10.93 2.03
CA GLY A 43 31.14 11.48 3.19
C GLY A 43 30.69 12.89 3.59
N ARG A 44 29.49 13.32 3.15
CA ARG A 44 28.94 14.67 3.39
C ARG A 44 27.61 14.55 4.15
N PRO A 45 27.60 14.10 5.41
CA PRO A 45 26.37 13.96 6.17
C PRO A 45 25.68 15.32 6.36
N PRO A 46 24.35 15.41 6.19
CA PRO A 46 23.61 16.63 6.48
C PRO A 46 23.73 17.01 7.96
N LYS A 47 23.85 18.32 8.24
CA LYS A 47 23.96 18.85 9.63
C LYS A 47 22.83 18.39 10.56
N ARG A 48 21.64 18.11 10.00
CA ARG A 48 20.43 17.71 10.74
C ARG A 48 20.05 16.24 10.52
N LEU A 49 20.99 15.38 10.10
CA LEU A 49 20.74 13.97 9.78
C LEU A 49 19.90 13.24 10.84
N THR A 50 20.27 13.35 12.11
CA THR A 50 19.55 12.67 13.20
C THR A 50 18.10 13.15 13.31
N ALA A 51 17.86 14.45 13.19
CA ALA A 51 16.52 15.03 13.22
C ALA A 51 15.70 14.67 11.97
N ASP A 52 16.34 14.62 10.79
CA ASP A 52 15.72 14.19 9.55
C ASP A 52 15.26 12.74 9.61
N LEU A 53 16.14 11.84 10.08
CA LEU A 53 15.82 10.42 10.28
C LEU A 53 14.71 10.23 11.31
N GLU A 54 14.67 11.06 12.36
CA GLU A 54 13.58 11.04 13.35
C GLU A 54 12.26 11.49 12.74
N HIS A 55 12.26 12.57 11.97
CA HIS A 55 11.06 13.05 11.31
C HIS A 55 10.53 12.04 10.28
N ILE A 56 11.42 11.40 9.51
CA ILE A 56 11.03 10.32 8.58
C ILE A 56 10.45 9.13 9.35
N SER A 57 11.06 8.74 10.47
CA SER A 57 10.55 7.67 11.34
C SER A 57 9.12 7.97 11.82
N GLN A 58 8.85 9.19 12.28
CA GLN A 58 7.51 9.61 12.71
C GLN A 58 6.49 9.58 11.57
N GLN A 59 6.86 10.10 10.39
CA GLN A 59 6.01 10.07 9.19
C GLN A 59 5.69 8.62 8.78
N LEU A 60 6.69 7.75 8.80
CA LEU A 60 6.56 6.34 8.47
C LEU A 60 5.65 5.62 9.47
N ASN A 61 5.84 5.83 10.77
CA ASN A 61 4.99 5.25 11.80
C ASN A 61 3.51 5.67 11.68
N ARG A 62 3.26 6.94 11.35
CA ARG A 62 1.90 7.41 11.06
C ARG A 62 1.31 6.68 9.86
N SER A 63 2.07 6.55 8.78
CA SER A 63 1.65 5.85 7.56
C SER A 63 1.36 4.36 7.80
N LYS A 64 2.23 3.67 8.54
CA LYS A 64 2.03 2.26 8.94
C LYS A 64 0.75 2.07 9.75
N ARG A 65 0.45 2.97 10.69
CA ARG A 65 -0.80 2.94 11.46
C ARG A 65 -2.02 3.10 10.56
N THR A 66 -1.98 4.04 9.61
CA THR A 66 -3.07 4.23 8.65
C THR A 66 -3.28 3.00 7.78
N ARG A 67 -2.21 2.39 7.25
CA ARG A 67 -2.33 1.16 6.46
C ARG A 67 -2.92 0.02 7.29
N ARG A 68 -2.38 -0.23 8.49
CA ARG A 68 -2.90 -1.25 9.39
C ARG A 68 -4.37 -1.05 9.75
N GLN A 69 -4.82 0.19 9.97
CA GLN A 69 -6.23 0.49 10.21
C GLN A 69 -7.11 0.15 8.99
N ARG A 70 -6.63 0.38 7.77
CA ARG A 70 -7.35 -0.02 6.55
C ARG A 70 -7.39 -1.53 6.41
N ASP A 71 -6.28 -2.22 6.63
CA ASP A 71 -6.20 -3.68 6.55
C ASP A 71 -7.17 -4.33 7.55
N LEU A 72 -7.18 -3.88 8.81
CA LEU A 72 -8.11 -4.35 9.85
C LEU A 72 -9.58 -4.06 9.49
N ALA A 73 -9.88 -2.89 8.90
CA ALA A 73 -11.22 -2.58 8.46
C ALA A 73 -11.68 -3.56 7.36
N LEU A 74 -10.79 -3.92 6.43
CA LEU A 74 -11.08 -4.89 5.37
C LEU A 74 -11.24 -6.32 5.89
N GLU A 75 -10.48 -6.74 6.91
CA GLU A 75 -10.64 -8.07 7.54
C GLU A 75 -12.07 -8.30 8.06
N SER A 76 -12.77 -7.25 8.48
CA SER A 76 -14.16 -7.33 8.95
C SER A 76 -15.23 -7.35 7.84
N VAL A 77 -14.85 -7.13 6.57
CA VAL A 77 -15.80 -7.05 5.45
C VAL A 77 -16.09 -8.45 4.91
N THR A 78 -17.31 -8.94 5.12
CA THR A 78 -17.80 -10.14 4.43
C THR A 78 -18.38 -9.75 3.07
N ILE A 79 -17.67 -10.08 1.99
CA ILE A 79 -18.13 -9.83 0.62
C ILE A 79 -19.12 -10.92 0.21
N ARG A 80 -20.33 -10.50 -0.18
CA ARG A 80 -21.39 -11.38 -0.72
C ARG A 80 -21.90 -10.87 -2.05
N TYR A 81 -22.21 -11.83 -2.92
CA TYR A 81 -22.79 -11.62 -4.24
C TYR A 81 -24.21 -12.20 -4.24
N PRO A 82 -25.25 -11.39 -4.54
CA PRO A 82 -26.62 -11.89 -4.62
C PRO A 82 -26.80 -12.80 -5.84
N ASP A 83 -27.33 -14.01 -5.66
CA ASP A 83 -27.45 -15.01 -6.73
C ASP A 83 -28.40 -14.58 -7.85
N GLU A 84 -29.33 -13.65 -7.57
CA GLU A 84 -30.26 -13.12 -8.58
C GLU A 84 -29.59 -12.21 -9.63
N LEU A 85 -28.37 -11.74 -9.39
CA LEU A 85 -27.68 -10.85 -10.32
C LEU A 85 -26.88 -11.65 -11.37
N PRO A 86 -27.04 -11.37 -12.68
CA PRO A 86 -26.31 -12.07 -13.73
C PRO A 86 -24.78 -12.03 -13.58
N ILE A 87 -24.22 -10.97 -12.98
CA ILE A 87 -22.78 -10.86 -12.75
C ILE A 87 -22.25 -11.82 -11.68
N SER A 88 -23.10 -12.28 -10.74
CA SER A 88 -22.69 -13.13 -9.62
C SER A 88 -22.19 -14.49 -10.11
N ALA A 89 -22.79 -15.03 -11.18
CA ALA A 89 -22.35 -16.26 -11.83
C ALA A 89 -20.98 -16.15 -12.53
N ARG A 90 -20.44 -14.93 -12.71
CA ARG A 90 -19.18 -14.67 -13.43
C ARG A 90 -18.09 -14.09 -12.52
N VAL A 91 -18.26 -14.15 -11.20
CA VAL A 91 -17.31 -13.57 -10.23
C VAL A 91 -15.90 -14.13 -10.42
N ASP A 92 -15.74 -15.44 -10.53
CA ASP A 92 -14.42 -16.06 -10.68
C ASP A 92 -13.76 -15.73 -12.02
N ASP A 93 -14.51 -15.76 -13.13
CA ASP A 93 -14.03 -15.34 -14.45
C ASP A 93 -13.52 -13.90 -14.43
N ILE A 94 -14.30 -13.00 -13.83
CA ILE A 94 -13.96 -11.58 -13.73
C ILE A 94 -12.73 -11.38 -12.84
N ARG A 95 -12.67 -12.07 -11.69
CA ARG A 95 -11.52 -12.02 -10.77
C ARG A 95 -10.25 -12.49 -11.48
N GLN A 96 -10.31 -13.63 -12.16
CA GLN A 96 -9.19 -14.17 -12.92
C GLN A 96 -8.73 -13.19 -14.02
N ALA A 97 -9.69 -12.61 -14.77
CA ALA A 97 -9.38 -11.62 -15.79
C ALA A 97 -8.65 -10.40 -15.20
N ILE A 98 -9.11 -9.89 -14.04
CA ILE A 98 -8.50 -8.76 -13.32
C ILE A 98 -7.10 -9.10 -12.80
N GLU A 99 -6.87 -10.33 -12.32
CA GLU A 99 -5.56 -10.76 -11.83
C GLU A 99 -4.53 -10.86 -12.97
N GLN A 100 -4.95 -11.39 -14.12
CA GLN A 100 -4.07 -11.69 -15.26
C GLN A 100 -3.86 -10.50 -16.20
N ASN A 101 -4.79 -9.54 -16.25
CA ASN A 101 -4.76 -8.47 -17.24
C ASN A 101 -4.73 -7.08 -16.57
N PRO A 102 -3.80 -6.19 -16.97
CA PRO A 102 -3.75 -4.82 -16.47
C PRO A 102 -5.01 -3.99 -16.81
N VAL A 103 -5.68 -4.31 -17.92
CA VAL A 103 -6.90 -3.66 -18.38
C VAL A 103 -7.92 -4.75 -18.76
N VAL A 104 -9.14 -4.64 -18.24
CA VAL A 104 -10.26 -5.55 -18.52
C VAL A 104 -11.47 -4.72 -18.91
N ILE A 105 -12.13 -5.11 -20.00
CA ILE A 105 -13.41 -4.52 -20.43
C ILE A 105 -14.53 -5.49 -20.03
N ILE A 106 -15.48 -5.02 -19.21
CA ILE A 106 -16.63 -5.81 -18.76
C ILE A 106 -17.90 -5.20 -19.36
N ALA A 107 -18.47 -5.89 -20.34
CA ALA A 107 -19.72 -5.50 -20.98
C ALA A 107 -20.91 -6.29 -20.43
N GLY A 108 -22.10 -5.67 -20.43
CA GLY A 108 -23.35 -6.33 -20.08
C GLY A 108 -24.50 -5.33 -19.95
N ASP A 109 -25.74 -5.81 -19.90
CA ASP A 109 -26.93 -4.97 -19.89
C ASP A 109 -27.09 -4.15 -18.59
N THR A 110 -27.83 -3.05 -18.67
CA THR A 110 -28.24 -2.28 -17.48
C THR A 110 -29.00 -3.20 -16.52
N GLY A 111 -28.75 -3.07 -15.21
CA GLY A 111 -29.37 -3.93 -14.20
C GLY A 111 -28.63 -5.25 -13.92
N SER A 112 -27.59 -5.60 -14.71
CA SER A 112 -26.83 -6.84 -14.49
C SER A 112 -25.97 -6.86 -13.20
N GLY A 113 -25.92 -5.76 -12.45
CA GLY A 113 -25.15 -5.64 -11.20
C GLY A 113 -23.71 -5.11 -11.33
N LYS A 114 -23.24 -4.75 -12.54
CA LYS A 114 -21.84 -4.31 -12.81
C LYS A 114 -21.31 -3.24 -11.85
N THR A 115 -21.97 -2.08 -11.81
CA THR A 115 -21.53 -0.93 -11.00
C THR A 115 -21.41 -1.25 -9.51
N THR A 116 -22.23 -2.18 -9.01
CA THR A 116 -22.28 -2.54 -7.59
C THR A 116 -21.34 -3.71 -7.24
N GLN A 117 -21.22 -4.71 -8.11
CA GLN A 117 -20.46 -5.93 -7.79
C GLN A 117 -18.99 -5.87 -8.22
N ILE A 118 -18.64 -5.19 -9.32
CA ILE A 118 -17.24 -5.08 -9.78
C ILE A 118 -16.33 -4.50 -8.68
N PRO A 119 -16.70 -3.42 -7.95
CA PRO A 119 -15.87 -2.92 -6.85
C PRO A 119 -15.57 -3.96 -5.76
N LYS A 120 -16.53 -4.85 -5.46
CA LYS A 120 -16.34 -5.94 -4.49
C LYS A 120 -15.38 -7.01 -5.02
N ILE A 121 -15.48 -7.36 -6.31
CA ILE A 121 -14.58 -8.33 -6.96
C ILE A 121 -13.15 -7.78 -6.97
N CYS A 122 -12.97 -6.49 -7.30
CA CYS A 122 -11.67 -5.82 -7.24
C CYS A 122 -11.06 -5.84 -5.83
N LEU A 123 -11.90 -5.68 -4.79
CA LEU A 123 -11.46 -5.72 -3.41
C LEU A 123 -10.95 -7.12 -3.01
N GLN A 124 -11.64 -8.19 -3.43
CA GLN A 124 -11.17 -9.57 -3.22
C GLN A 124 -9.87 -9.88 -3.98
N ALA A 125 -9.67 -9.26 -5.15
CA ALA A 125 -8.45 -9.41 -5.94
C ALA A 125 -7.25 -8.61 -5.40
N SER A 126 -7.31 -8.12 -4.15
CA SER A 126 -6.27 -7.27 -3.53
C SER A 126 -5.93 -6.01 -4.33
N ARG A 127 -6.89 -5.47 -5.10
CA ARG A 127 -6.73 -4.23 -5.88
C ARG A 127 -7.49 -3.04 -5.26
N GLY A 128 -7.72 -3.04 -3.95
CA GLY A 128 -8.46 -2.01 -3.19
C GLY A 128 -7.63 -1.28 -2.14
#